data_AF-A0A453SPH8-F1
#
_entry.id   AF-A0A453SPH8-F1
#
_cell.length_a   1.000
_cell.length_b   1.000
_cell.length_c   1.000
_cell.angle_alpha   90.00
_cell.angle_beta   90.00
_cell.angle_gamma   90.00
#
_symmetry.space_group_name_H-M   'P 1'
#
loop_
_entity.id
_entity.type
_entity.pdbx_description
1 polymer ?
#
loop_
_entity_poly.entity_id
_entity_poly.type
_entity_poly.pdbx_seq_one_letter_code
_entity_poly.pdbx_strand_id
1 'polypeptide(L)'
;MASPEEIQRDEIFKSDNIPSWMAYTGYAVLSIISSISIPLMFRQIKWYYVIVAYLLAPVLGFSNSYGAGLTDINMAYNYGKIALFIFAAWAGKKNGVIAGLVGGTLVKQLVLMSAELMHDLKTSYLTSTSPRSMLVAQAIGTGMGCIVSPLTFMLFYKAFDVGNPDSYWKAPYALIYRSMAILGVEGFLALPKHCLSISAGIFAFAMLLSIARDILPRRYGKYVPLPMAMAVPFLVGGSFAIDMCIGSFVVFVWEKMNKKEAAIQVPAVASGLICGDGIWVFPSSLLALAKINPPICMKFTPAS
;
A
#
# COMPACT_ATOMS: atom_id res chain seq x y z
N MET A 1 -30.82 7.32 19.09
CA MET A 1 -31.84 7.66 18.07
C MET A 1 -31.08 8.25 16.90
N ALA A 2 -31.19 7.66 15.70
CA ALA A 2 -30.51 8.18 14.52
C ALA A 2 -31.03 9.60 14.23
N SER A 3 -30.15 10.50 13.81
CA SER A 3 -30.53 11.86 13.42
C SER A 3 -31.38 11.84 12.14
N PRO A 4 -32.23 12.84 11.88
CA PRO A 4 -33.01 12.93 10.65
C PRO A 4 -32.13 12.87 9.38
N GLU A 5 -30.93 13.45 9.45
CA GLU A 5 -29.94 13.41 8.38
C GLU A 5 -29.40 12.00 8.12
N GLU A 6 -29.16 11.21 9.18
CA GLU A 6 -28.74 9.81 9.05
C GLU A 6 -29.83 8.96 8.41
N ILE A 7 -31.10 9.18 8.76
CA ILE A 7 -32.24 8.47 8.15
C ILE A 7 -32.32 8.78 6.64
N GLN A 8 -32.18 10.05 6.27
CA GLN A 8 -32.17 10.47 4.87
C GLN A 8 -31.00 9.87 4.09
N ARG A 9 -29.79 9.88 4.66
CA ARG A 9 -28.60 9.25 4.03
C ARG A 9 -28.78 7.74 3.86
N ASP A 10 -29.37 7.09 4.86
CA ASP A 10 -29.69 5.67 4.81
C ASP A 10 -30.70 5.33 3.71
N GLU A 11 -31.75 6.14 3.53
CA GLU A 11 -32.73 5.96 2.46
C GLU A 11 -32.08 6.12 1.08
N ILE A 12 -31.28 7.18 0.88
CA ILE A 12 -30.56 7.42 -0.38
C ILE A 12 -29.61 6.25 -0.69
N PHE A 13 -28.80 5.83 0.29
CA PHE A 13 -27.84 4.75 0.10
C PHE A 13 -28.51 3.40 -0.19
N LYS A 14 -29.64 3.10 0.47
CA LYS A 14 -30.40 1.85 0.26
C LYS A 14 -31.18 1.86 -1.05
N SER A 15 -31.67 3.02 -1.50
CA SER A 15 -32.45 3.14 -2.75
C SER A 15 -31.65 2.72 -3.99
N ASP A 16 -30.35 3.02 -4.00
CA ASP A 16 -29.43 2.71 -5.09
C ASP A 16 -28.52 1.50 -4.79
N ASN A 17 -29.06 0.50 -4.09
CA ASN A 17 -28.27 -0.69 -3.77
C ASN A 17 -27.81 -1.43 -5.03
N ILE A 18 -26.60 -1.99 -4.94
CA ILE A 18 -25.98 -2.77 -6.01
C ILE A 18 -26.47 -4.21 -5.84
N PRO A 19 -27.13 -4.78 -6.86
CA PRO A 19 -27.64 -6.14 -6.75
C PRO A 19 -26.50 -7.14 -6.55
N SER A 20 -26.62 -7.96 -5.51
CA SER A 20 -25.59 -8.92 -5.10
C SER A 20 -25.24 -9.93 -6.19
N TRP A 21 -26.22 -10.32 -7.02
CA TRP A 21 -25.98 -11.21 -8.16
C TRP A 21 -24.99 -10.61 -9.17
N MET A 22 -24.98 -9.30 -9.40
CA MET A 22 -24.00 -8.66 -10.28
C MET A 22 -22.59 -8.73 -9.69
N ALA A 23 -22.45 -8.58 -8.37
CA ALA A 23 -21.16 -8.69 -7.70
C ALA A 23 -20.61 -10.12 -7.78
N TYR A 24 -21.43 -11.13 -7.49
CA TYR A 24 -21.01 -12.53 -7.56
C TYR A 24 -20.69 -12.97 -8.98
N THR A 25 -21.53 -12.61 -9.96
CA THR A 25 -21.29 -12.94 -11.37
C THR A 25 -20.08 -12.20 -11.93
N GLY A 26 -19.94 -10.90 -11.66
CA GLY A 26 -18.77 -10.12 -12.05
C GLY A 26 -17.48 -10.69 -11.47
N TYR A 27 -17.48 -11.06 -10.19
CA TYR A 27 -16.35 -11.69 -9.54
C TYR A 27 -16.00 -13.05 -10.17
N ALA A 28 -17.01 -13.89 -10.43
CA ALA A 28 -16.81 -15.20 -11.07
C ALA A 28 -16.22 -15.05 -12.48
N VAL A 29 -16.79 -14.17 -13.31
CA VAL A 29 -16.31 -13.93 -14.69
C VAL A 29 -14.87 -13.38 -14.68
N LEU A 30 -14.59 -12.35 -13.87
CA LEU A 30 -13.25 -11.75 -13.82
C LEU A 30 -12.20 -12.70 -13.24
N SER A 31 -12.55 -13.52 -12.24
CA SER A 31 -11.63 -14.54 -11.69
C SER A 31 -11.33 -15.65 -12.70
N ILE A 32 -12.30 -16.07 -13.53
CA ILE A 32 -12.06 -17.00 -14.64
C ILE A 32 -11.10 -16.38 -15.66
N ILE A 33 -11.36 -15.16 -16.11
CA ILE A 33 -10.51 -14.45 -17.09
C ILE A 33 -9.08 -14.33 -16.55
N SER A 34 -8.94 -13.95 -15.28
CA SER A 34 -7.65 -13.83 -14.62
C SER A 34 -6.93 -15.17 -14.48
N SER A 35 -7.66 -16.24 -14.14
CA SER A 35 -7.10 -17.59 -14.01
C SER A 35 -6.55 -18.15 -15.33
N ILE A 36 -7.04 -17.66 -16.47
CA ILE A 36 -6.51 -17.99 -17.80
C ILE A 36 -5.36 -17.04 -18.18
N SER A 37 -5.55 -15.73 -17.98
CA SER A 37 -4.62 -14.70 -18.45
C SER A 37 -3.28 -14.70 -17.69
N ILE A 38 -3.31 -14.91 -16.37
CA ILE A 38 -2.11 -14.84 -15.53
C ILE A 38 -1.10 -15.96 -15.84
N PRO A 39 -1.51 -17.24 -15.96
CA PRO A 39 -0.60 -18.30 -16.40
C PRO A 39 -0.03 -18.13 -17.81
N LEU A 40 -0.77 -17.45 -18.70
CA LEU A 40 -0.26 -17.10 -20.04
C LEU A 40 0.85 -16.04 -19.96
N MET A 41 0.70 -15.06 -19.07
CA MET A 41 1.68 -14.00 -18.88
C MET A 41 2.90 -14.48 -18.08
N PHE A 42 2.69 -15.31 -17.07
CA PHE A 42 3.72 -15.89 -16.21
C PHE A 42 3.63 -17.42 -16.23
N ARG A 43 4.36 -18.06 -17.14
CA ARG A 43 4.31 -19.52 -17.32
C ARG A 43 4.73 -20.33 -16.08
N GLN A 44 5.37 -19.67 -15.11
CA GLN A 44 5.81 -20.24 -13.85
C GLN A 44 4.69 -20.36 -12.80
N ILE A 45 3.57 -19.63 -12.94
CA ILE A 45 2.39 -19.78 -12.08
C ILE A 45 1.35 -20.63 -12.79
N LYS A 46 0.99 -21.75 -12.17
CA LYS A 46 -0.08 -22.63 -12.66
C LYS A 46 -1.45 -22.07 -12.25
N TRP A 47 -2.47 -22.37 -13.05
CA TRP A 47 -3.85 -21.89 -12.87
C TRP A 47 -4.41 -22.16 -11.46
N TYR A 48 -4.07 -23.29 -10.84
CA TYR A 48 -4.59 -23.63 -9.51
C TYR A 48 -4.10 -22.68 -8.40
N TYR A 49 -2.92 -22.08 -8.52
CA TYR A 49 -2.45 -21.07 -7.54
C TYR A 49 -3.32 -19.82 -7.59
N VAL A 50 -3.72 -19.43 -8.80
CA VAL A 50 -4.59 -18.26 -9.03
C VAL A 50 -5.97 -18.51 -8.45
N ILE A 51 -6.56 -19.69 -8.68
CA ILE A 51 -7.85 -20.07 -8.08
C ILE A 51 -7.79 -20.04 -6.56
N VAL A 52 -6.77 -20.64 -5.94
CA VAL A 52 -6.62 -20.61 -4.48
C VAL A 52 -6.47 -19.17 -3.96
N ALA A 53 -5.72 -18.31 -4.66
CA ALA A 53 -5.63 -16.90 -4.30
C ALA A 53 -7.00 -16.20 -4.33
N TYR A 54 -7.81 -16.44 -5.37
CA TYR A 54 -9.17 -15.90 -5.45
C TYR A 54 -10.11 -16.51 -4.40
N LEU A 55 -9.93 -17.75 -3.97
CA LEU A 55 -10.76 -18.30 -2.88
C LEU A 55 -10.40 -17.68 -1.51
N LEU A 56 -9.11 -17.43 -1.25
CA LEU A 56 -8.64 -16.88 0.02
C LEU A 56 -8.85 -15.37 0.13
N ALA A 57 -8.71 -14.65 -0.98
CA ALA A 57 -8.69 -13.18 -0.96
C ALA A 57 -9.99 -12.51 -0.47
N PRO A 58 -11.22 -13.00 -0.75
CA PRO A 58 -12.45 -12.41 -0.20
C PRO A 58 -12.53 -12.49 1.32
N VAL A 59 -12.08 -13.60 1.92
CA VAL A 59 -12.07 -13.77 3.37
C VAL A 59 -11.12 -12.75 4.01
N LEU A 60 -9.90 -12.66 3.47
CA LEU A 60 -8.91 -11.68 3.93
C LEU A 60 -9.35 -10.23 3.64
N GLY A 61 -10.01 -10.01 2.51
CA GLY A 61 -10.53 -8.72 2.08
C GLY A 61 -11.64 -8.23 3.00
N PHE A 62 -12.54 -9.11 3.42
CA PHE A 62 -13.56 -8.79 4.41
C PHE A 62 -12.94 -8.40 5.75
N SER A 63 -12.03 -9.22 6.29
CA SER A 63 -11.35 -8.93 7.56
C SER A 63 -10.56 -7.61 7.50
N ASN A 64 -9.86 -7.36 6.40
CA ASN A 64 -9.10 -6.12 6.22
C ASN A 64 -10.00 -4.90 6.05
N SER A 65 -11.10 -5.00 5.30
CA SER A 65 -12.04 -3.88 5.12
C SER A 65 -12.72 -3.54 6.44
N TYR A 66 -13.13 -4.55 7.21
CA TYR A 66 -13.67 -4.33 8.56
C TYR A 66 -12.64 -3.67 9.49
N GLY A 67 -11.40 -4.18 9.50
CA GLY A 67 -10.30 -3.60 10.27
C GLY A 67 -9.97 -2.17 9.87
N ALA A 68 -9.92 -1.89 8.57
CA ALA A 68 -9.72 -0.56 8.01
C ALA A 68 -10.88 0.37 8.38
N GLY A 69 -12.12 -0.12 8.37
CA GLY A 69 -13.29 0.66 8.79
C GLY A 69 -13.23 1.12 10.26
N LEU A 70 -12.63 0.31 11.15
CA LEU A 70 -12.48 0.63 12.58
C LEU A 70 -11.23 1.44 12.91
N THR A 71 -10.13 1.20 12.19
CA THR A 71 -8.80 1.74 12.52
C THR A 71 -8.31 2.81 11.56
N ASP A 72 -8.99 2.99 10.42
CA ASP A 72 -8.56 3.79 9.28
C ASP A 72 -7.21 3.36 8.67
N ILE A 73 -6.82 2.10 8.93
CA ILE A 73 -5.55 1.55 8.45
C ILE A 73 -5.81 0.35 7.54
N ASN A 74 -5.36 0.47 6.29
CA ASN A 74 -5.39 -0.60 5.31
C ASN A 74 -4.13 -1.48 5.38
N MET A 75 -4.30 -2.76 5.72
CA MET A 75 -3.22 -3.69 6.00
C MET A 75 -2.94 -4.66 4.83
N ALA A 76 -3.48 -4.39 3.64
CA ALA A 76 -3.41 -5.27 2.46
C ALA A 76 -1.98 -5.72 2.09
N TYR A 77 -0.99 -4.85 2.28
CA TYR A 77 0.43 -5.18 2.06
C TYR A 77 0.94 -6.29 2.98
N ASN A 78 0.45 -6.37 4.22
CA ASN A 78 0.86 -7.42 5.15
C ASN A 78 0.22 -8.76 4.80
N TYR A 79 -1.08 -8.75 4.48
CA TYR A 79 -1.76 -9.95 3.96
C TYR A 79 -1.11 -10.46 2.66
N GLY A 80 -0.75 -9.55 1.76
CA GLY A 80 -0.02 -9.86 0.53
C GLY A 80 1.34 -10.51 0.77
N LYS A 81 2.10 -10.04 1.77
CA LYS A 81 3.38 -10.66 2.16
C LYS A 81 3.21 -12.07 2.73
N ILE A 82 2.18 -12.29 3.55
CA ILE A 82 1.87 -13.64 4.06
C ILE A 82 1.53 -14.58 2.90
N ALA A 83 0.66 -14.14 1.99
CA ALA A 83 0.31 -14.90 0.79
C ALA A 83 1.55 -15.17 -0.08
N LEU A 84 2.43 -14.19 -0.24
CA LEU A 84 3.70 -14.34 -0.96
C LEU A 84 4.53 -15.48 -0.37
N PHE A 85 4.71 -15.55 0.94
CA PHE A 85 5.47 -16.64 1.58
C PHE A 85 4.83 -18.00 1.35
N ILE A 86 3.49 -18.10 1.48
CA ILE A 86 2.74 -19.35 1.25
C ILE A 86 2.90 -19.83 -0.19
N PHE A 87 2.65 -18.95 -1.17
CA PHE A 87 2.76 -19.30 -2.58
C PHE A 87 4.20 -19.58 -3.01
N ALA A 88 5.16 -18.84 -2.46
CA ALA A 88 6.59 -19.07 -2.71
C ALA A 88 7.04 -20.45 -2.21
N ALA A 89 6.70 -20.79 -0.96
CA ALA A 89 7.02 -22.08 -0.38
C ALA A 89 6.35 -23.23 -1.14
N TRP A 90 5.09 -23.06 -1.53
CA TRP A 90 4.31 -24.10 -2.20
C TRP A 90 4.77 -24.37 -3.64
N ALA A 91 5.26 -23.37 -4.37
CA ALA A 91 5.73 -23.54 -5.75
C ALA A 91 7.18 -24.07 -5.86
N GLY A 92 7.92 -24.13 -4.75
CA GLY A 92 9.23 -24.79 -4.66
C GLY A 92 10.36 -24.06 -5.40
N LYS A 93 11.57 -24.63 -5.36
CA LYS A 93 12.83 -23.94 -5.73
C LYS A 93 12.91 -23.38 -7.16
N LYS A 94 12.25 -24.03 -8.13
CA LYS A 94 12.39 -23.64 -9.55
C LYS A 94 11.50 -22.46 -9.94
N ASN A 95 10.29 -22.37 -9.40
CA ASN A 95 9.27 -21.39 -9.81
C ASN A 95 8.73 -20.54 -8.66
N GLY A 96 9.12 -20.83 -7.41
CA GLY A 96 8.52 -20.26 -6.23
C GLY A 96 8.72 -18.77 -6.07
N VAL A 97 9.84 -18.20 -6.55
CA VAL A 97 10.05 -16.75 -6.47
C VAL A 97 8.97 -16.00 -7.28
N ILE A 98 8.76 -16.41 -8.54
CA ILE A 98 7.78 -15.76 -9.42
C ILE A 98 6.35 -16.09 -8.97
N ALA A 99 6.07 -17.34 -8.64
CA ALA A 99 4.74 -17.75 -8.17
C ALA A 99 4.35 -17.05 -6.86
N GLY A 100 5.29 -16.88 -5.93
CA GLY A 100 5.10 -16.13 -4.69
C GLY A 100 4.86 -14.65 -4.93
N LEU A 101 5.64 -14.00 -5.79
CA LEU A 101 5.45 -12.59 -6.13
C LEU A 101 4.08 -12.35 -6.79
N VAL A 102 3.71 -13.18 -7.77
CA VAL A 102 2.43 -13.04 -8.49
C VAL A 102 1.26 -13.39 -7.57
N GLY A 103 1.30 -14.52 -6.87
CA GLY A 103 0.25 -14.95 -5.95
C GLY A 103 0.05 -13.98 -4.79
N GLY A 104 1.14 -13.53 -4.17
CA GLY A 104 1.10 -12.51 -3.12
C GLY A 104 0.55 -11.18 -3.61
N THR A 105 0.92 -10.76 -4.82
CA THR A 105 0.38 -9.53 -5.44
C THR A 105 -1.10 -9.63 -5.74
N LEU A 106 -1.59 -10.80 -6.19
CA LEU A 106 -3.01 -11.03 -6.42
C LEU A 106 -3.83 -10.88 -5.14
N VAL A 107 -3.42 -11.56 -4.07
CA VAL A 107 -4.09 -11.43 -2.76
C VAL A 107 -4.00 -10.00 -2.26
N LYS A 108 -2.82 -9.38 -2.32
CA LYS A 108 -2.61 -7.97 -1.94
C LYS A 108 -3.61 -7.06 -2.65
N GLN A 109 -3.74 -7.18 -3.97
CA GLN A 109 -4.53 -6.27 -4.78
C GLN A 109 -6.03 -6.42 -4.49
N LEU A 110 -6.51 -7.64 -4.31
CA LEU A 110 -7.91 -7.90 -3.96
C LEU A 110 -8.24 -7.35 -2.56
N VAL A 111 -7.39 -7.64 -1.57
CA VAL A 111 -7.58 -7.17 -0.19
C VAL A 111 -7.50 -5.65 -0.10
N LEU A 112 -6.61 -5.02 -0.88
CA LEU A 112 -6.47 -3.57 -1.01
C LEU A 112 -7.76 -2.97 -1.58
N MET A 113 -8.21 -3.45 -2.74
CA MET A 113 -9.36 -2.91 -3.45
C MET A 113 -10.67 -3.07 -2.67
N SER A 114 -10.84 -4.14 -1.89
CA SER A 114 -12.00 -4.30 -1.02
C SER A 114 -12.09 -3.20 0.04
N ALA A 115 -10.96 -2.85 0.66
CA ALA A 115 -10.92 -1.78 1.66
C ALA A 115 -11.10 -0.40 1.02
N GLU A 116 -10.44 -0.11 -0.10
CA GLU A 116 -10.64 1.15 -0.84
C GLU A 116 -12.11 1.32 -1.27
N LEU A 117 -12.73 0.27 -1.81
CA LEU A 117 -14.14 0.29 -2.17
C LEU A 117 -15.05 0.59 -0.96
N MET A 118 -14.73 0.07 0.22
CA MET A 118 -15.45 0.41 1.45
C MET A 118 -15.28 1.90 1.82
N HIS A 119 -14.08 2.47 1.69
CA HIS A 119 -13.83 3.90 1.91
C HIS A 119 -14.59 4.77 0.90
N ASP A 120 -14.64 4.38 -0.36
CA ASP A 120 -15.39 5.07 -1.42
C ASP A 120 -16.89 5.04 -1.13
N LEU A 121 -17.43 3.89 -0.73
CA LEU A 121 -18.85 3.76 -0.35
C LEU A 121 -19.20 4.55 0.91
N LYS A 122 -18.29 4.63 1.89
CA LYS A 122 -18.46 5.51 3.05
C LYS A 122 -18.47 6.98 2.64
N THR A 123 -17.61 7.36 1.70
CA THR A 123 -17.56 8.73 1.17
C THR A 123 -18.82 9.05 0.39
N SER A 124 -19.36 8.10 -0.39
CA SER A 124 -20.63 8.29 -1.10
C SER A 124 -21.79 8.44 -0.11
N TYR A 125 -21.81 7.67 0.98
CA TYR A 125 -22.79 7.81 2.05
C TYR A 125 -22.76 9.20 2.71
N LEU A 126 -21.56 9.70 3.05
CA LEU A 126 -21.40 11.01 3.70
C LEU A 126 -21.74 12.18 2.77
N THR A 127 -21.42 12.06 1.48
CA THR A 127 -21.71 13.08 0.45
C THR A 127 -23.13 12.97 -0.12
N SER A 128 -23.92 11.98 0.31
CA SER A 128 -25.24 11.66 -0.27
C SER A 128 -25.18 11.39 -1.79
N THR A 129 -24.04 10.89 -2.27
CA THR A 129 -23.84 10.48 -3.66
C THR A 129 -24.34 9.06 -3.86
N SER A 130 -24.98 8.77 -5.01
CA SER A 130 -25.45 7.42 -5.34
C SER A 130 -24.29 6.40 -5.37
N PRO A 131 -24.39 5.25 -4.67
CA PRO A 131 -23.37 4.20 -4.67
C PRO A 131 -23.06 3.62 -6.06
N ARG A 132 -24.07 3.58 -6.94
CA ARG A 132 -23.91 3.10 -8.33
C ARG A 132 -22.99 3.99 -9.14
N SER A 133 -23.16 5.30 -9.06
CA SER A 133 -22.28 6.24 -9.77
C SER A 133 -20.85 6.15 -9.25
N MET A 134 -20.67 5.92 -7.94
CA MET A 134 -19.35 5.68 -7.36
C MET A 134 -18.69 4.42 -7.94
N LEU A 135 -19.40 3.30 -8.01
CA LEU A 135 -18.88 2.08 -8.65
C LEU A 135 -18.52 2.29 -10.12
N VAL A 136 -19.37 2.98 -10.88
CA VAL A 136 -19.11 3.27 -12.30
C VAL A 136 -17.87 4.14 -12.45
N ALA A 137 -17.72 5.17 -11.61
CA ALA A 137 -16.52 6.02 -11.60
C ALA A 137 -15.26 5.21 -11.27
N GLN A 138 -15.32 4.31 -10.28
CA GLN A 138 -14.21 3.43 -9.93
C GLN A 138 -13.87 2.44 -11.05
N ALA A 139 -14.88 1.90 -11.75
CA ALA A 139 -14.67 1.02 -12.89
C ALA A 139 -13.98 1.76 -14.06
N ILE A 140 -14.41 2.99 -14.36
CA ILE A 140 -13.78 3.85 -15.37
C ILE A 140 -12.34 4.19 -14.96
N GLY A 141 -12.13 4.63 -13.72
CA GLY A 141 -10.80 4.95 -13.20
C GLY A 141 -9.86 3.74 -13.22
N THR A 142 -10.35 2.56 -12.86
CA THR A 142 -9.59 1.30 -12.95
C THR A 142 -9.25 0.97 -14.40
N GLY A 143 -10.21 1.10 -15.32
CA GLY A 143 -9.99 0.87 -16.75
C GLY A 143 -8.94 1.80 -17.35
N MET A 144 -8.99 3.10 -17.01
CA MET A 144 -7.95 4.06 -17.39
C MET A 144 -6.60 3.69 -16.77
N GLY A 145 -6.58 3.29 -15.50
CA GLY A 145 -5.38 2.85 -14.80
C GLY A 145 -4.71 1.63 -15.45
N CYS A 146 -5.50 0.67 -15.93
CA CYS A 146 -5.00 -0.50 -16.67
C CYS A 146 -4.27 -0.14 -17.97
N ILE A 147 -4.54 1.02 -18.57
CA ILE A 147 -3.88 1.49 -19.79
C ILE A 147 -2.71 2.42 -19.44
N VAL A 148 -2.97 3.44 -18.62
CA VAL A 148 -2.00 4.50 -18.32
C VAL A 148 -0.84 3.99 -17.47
N SER A 149 -1.09 3.09 -16.51
CA SER A 149 -0.04 2.60 -15.60
C SER A 149 1.04 1.76 -16.32
N PRO A 150 0.69 0.74 -17.14
CA PRO A 150 1.70 -0.02 -17.89
C PRO A 150 2.43 0.82 -18.94
N LEU A 151 1.74 1.74 -19.61
CA LEU A 151 2.36 2.64 -20.59
C LEU A 151 3.39 3.57 -19.95
N THR A 152 3.02 4.18 -18.82
CA THR A 152 3.94 5.01 -18.03
C THR A 152 5.12 4.18 -17.55
N PHE A 153 4.88 2.98 -17.00
CA PHE A 153 5.96 2.08 -16.58
C PHE A 153 6.91 1.74 -17.73
N MET A 154 6.37 1.38 -18.91
CA MET A 154 7.18 1.06 -20.10
C MET A 154 7.97 2.25 -20.64
N LEU A 155 7.41 3.45 -20.56
CA LEU A 155 8.10 4.68 -20.92
C LEU A 155 9.34 4.88 -20.03
N PHE A 156 9.16 4.81 -18.71
CA PHE A 156 10.27 4.95 -17.76
C PHE A 156 11.29 3.83 -17.90
N TYR A 157 10.82 2.59 -18.05
CA TYR A 157 11.68 1.41 -18.19
C TYR A 157 12.55 1.44 -19.45
N LYS A 158 12.06 2.05 -20.54
CA LYS A 158 12.86 2.24 -21.78
C LYS A 158 13.72 3.50 -21.74
N ALA A 159 13.27 4.56 -21.08
CA ALA A 159 13.98 5.83 -21.05
C ALA A 159 15.13 5.85 -20.04
N PHE A 160 14.99 5.13 -18.93
CA PHE A 160 15.97 5.10 -17.83
C PHE A 160 16.39 3.68 -17.50
N ASP A 161 17.61 3.55 -16.96
CA ASP A 161 18.14 2.27 -16.46
C ASP A 161 17.55 1.95 -15.08
N VAL A 162 16.27 1.56 -15.08
CA VAL A 162 15.50 1.26 -13.87
C VAL A 162 15.97 -0.05 -13.25
N GLY A 163 16.43 0.02 -12.00
CA GLY A 163 16.89 -1.15 -11.23
C GLY A 163 18.40 -1.32 -11.17
N ASN A 164 19.18 -0.49 -11.87
CA ASN A 164 20.62 -0.46 -11.69
C ASN A 164 20.98 0.17 -10.32
N PRO A 165 21.76 -0.52 -9.46
CA PRO A 165 22.13 -0.04 -8.13
C PRO A 165 22.90 1.29 -8.12
N ASP A 166 23.60 1.61 -9.21
CA ASP A 166 24.45 2.80 -9.33
C ASP A 166 23.75 3.96 -10.05
N SER A 167 22.59 3.70 -10.66
CA SER A 167 21.73 4.69 -11.29
C SER A 167 20.92 5.48 -10.26
N TYR A 168 20.42 6.65 -10.66
CA TYR A 168 19.48 7.43 -9.86
C TYR A 168 18.14 6.68 -9.67
N TRP A 169 17.73 5.89 -10.67
CA TRP A 169 16.45 5.18 -10.69
C TRP A 169 16.55 3.76 -10.09
N LYS A 170 16.92 3.70 -8.81
CA LYS A 170 17.01 2.43 -8.07
C LYS A 170 15.62 1.86 -7.80
N ALA A 171 15.50 0.53 -7.77
CA ALA A 171 14.25 -0.18 -7.45
C ALA A 171 14.35 -0.89 -6.08
N PRO A 172 14.43 -0.15 -4.95
CA PRO A 172 14.68 -0.73 -3.63
C PRO A 172 13.58 -1.71 -3.21
N TYR A 173 12.33 -1.38 -3.49
CA TYR A 173 11.20 -2.28 -3.20
C TYR A 173 11.25 -3.58 -3.99
N ALA A 174 11.70 -3.56 -5.25
CA ALA A 174 11.81 -4.77 -6.05
C ALA A 174 12.83 -5.75 -5.44
N LEU A 175 13.95 -5.24 -4.92
CA LEU A 175 14.95 -6.04 -4.20
C LEU A 175 14.37 -6.64 -2.92
N ILE A 176 13.63 -5.85 -2.14
CA ILE A 176 12.99 -6.31 -0.90
C ILE A 176 12.00 -7.46 -1.18
N TYR A 177 11.10 -7.28 -2.14
CA TYR A 177 10.11 -8.32 -2.48
C TYR A 177 10.75 -9.55 -3.10
N ARG A 178 11.80 -9.39 -3.91
CA ARG A 178 12.59 -10.53 -4.42
C ARG A 178 13.22 -11.32 -3.27
N SER A 179 13.85 -10.65 -2.31
CA SER A 179 14.47 -11.29 -1.15
C SER A 179 13.43 -11.99 -0.27
N MET A 180 12.24 -11.40 -0.07
CA MET A 180 11.12 -12.06 0.62
C MET A 180 10.66 -13.32 -0.13
N ALA A 181 10.58 -13.27 -1.45
CA ALA A 181 10.16 -14.42 -2.24
C ALA A 181 11.22 -15.54 -2.22
N ILE A 182 12.51 -15.22 -2.29
CA ILE A 182 13.60 -16.19 -2.10
C ILE A 182 13.52 -16.81 -0.69
N LEU A 183 13.30 -15.99 0.34
CA LEU A 183 13.13 -16.46 1.71
C LEU A 183 11.94 -17.42 1.85
N GLY A 184 10.83 -17.15 1.16
CA GLY A 184 9.69 -18.08 1.11
C GLY A 184 10.01 -19.41 0.46
N VAL A 185 10.92 -19.44 -0.52
CA VAL A 185 11.32 -20.65 -1.25
C VAL A 185 12.37 -21.47 -0.50
N GLU A 186 13.41 -20.83 0.00
CA GLU A 186 14.57 -21.48 0.63
C GLU A 186 14.40 -21.67 2.14
N GLY A 187 13.38 -21.01 2.72
CA GLY A 187 13.10 -21.04 4.15
C GLY A 187 14.09 -20.20 4.96
N PHE A 188 13.93 -20.23 6.28
CA PHE A 188 14.70 -19.37 7.20
C PHE A 188 16.22 -19.59 7.18
N LEU A 189 16.69 -20.67 6.54
CA LEU A 189 18.11 -20.99 6.39
C LEU A 189 18.82 -20.11 5.35
N ALA A 190 18.07 -19.44 4.47
CA ALA A 190 18.62 -18.49 3.50
C ALA A 190 18.95 -17.11 4.10
N LEU A 191 18.52 -16.85 5.33
CA LEU A 191 18.83 -15.60 6.02
C LEU A 191 20.31 -15.58 6.48
N PRO A 192 20.97 -14.40 6.43
CA PRO A 192 22.30 -14.24 7.00
C PRO A 192 22.35 -14.69 8.47
N LYS A 193 23.52 -15.18 8.91
CA LYS A 193 23.75 -15.58 10.31
C LYS A 193 23.33 -14.44 11.25
N HIS A 194 22.59 -14.78 12.31
CA HIS A 194 21.99 -13.88 13.30
C HIS A 194 20.86 -12.95 12.83
N CYS A 195 20.51 -12.89 11.54
CA CYS A 195 19.43 -12.01 11.06
C CYS A 195 18.08 -12.33 11.73
N LEU A 196 17.75 -13.61 11.89
CA LEU A 196 16.53 -14.03 12.57
C LEU A 196 16.53 -13.66 14.06
N SER A 197 17.67 -13.81 14.74
CA SER A 197 17.83 -13.41 16.15
C SER A 197 17.68 -11.89 16.33
N ILE A 198 18.29 -11.09 15.46
CA ILE A 198 18.16 -9.64 15.46
C ILE A 198 16.71 -9.23 15.17
N SER A 199 16.07 -9.86 14.18
CA SER A 199 14.66 -9.59 13.84
C SER A 199 13.71 -9.91 14.99
N ALA A 200 13.95 -11.02 15.71
CA ALA A 200 13.19 -11.40 16.89
C ALA A 200 13.43 -10.42 18.05
N GLY A 201 14.67 -9.97 18.24
CA GLY A 201 15.00 -8.95 19.23
C GLY A 201 14.32 -7.60 18.96
N ILE A 202 14.36 -7.13 17.72
CA ILE A 202 13.66 -5.90 17.30
C ILE A 202 12.15 -6.08 17.40
N PHE A 203 11.61 -7.24 17.02
CA PHE A 203 10.18 -7.55 17.17
C PHE A 203 9.76 -7.53 18.65
N ALA A 204 10.51 -8.18 19.53
CA ALA A 204 10.25 -8.16 20.97
C ALA A 204 10.34 -6.73 21.53
N PHE A 205 11.33 -5.95 21.11
CA PHE A 205 11.44 -4.54 21.48
C PHE A 205 10.23 -3.70 21.00
N ALA A 206 9.82 -3.87 19.75
CA ALA A 206 8.65 -3.19 19.18
C ALA A 206 7.35 -3.60 19.89
N MET A 207 7.21 -4.88 20.23
CA MET A 207 6.08 -5.41 20.99
C MET A 207 6.04 -4.81 22.41
N LEU A 208 7.18 -4.80 23.11
CA LEU A 208 7.31 -4.20 24.43
C LEU A 208 7.00 -2.71 24.43
N LEU A 209 7.48 -1.95 23.44
CA LEU A 209 7.14 -0.53 23.28
C LEU A 209 5.64 -0.33 23.04
N SER A 210 5.03 -1.16 22.22
CA SER A 210 3.59 -1.07 21.92
C SER A 210 2.76 -1.38 23.17
N ILE A 211 3.09 -2.44 23.90
CA ILE A 211 2.44 -2.80 25.17
C ILE A 211 2.66 -1.70 26.22
N ALA A 212 3.88 -1.17 26.33
CA ALA A 212 4.18 -0.07 27.24
C ALA A 212 3.32 1.16 26.91
N ARG A 213 3.15 1.48 25.63
CA ARG A 213 2.27 2.58 25.21
C ARG A 213 0.81 2.38 25.63
N ASP A 214 0.29 1.16 25.54
CA ASP A 214 -1.10 0.84 25.87
C ASP A 214 -1.35 0.79 27.39
N ILE A 215 -0.36 0.38 28.19
CA ILE A 215 -0.46 0.32 29.65
C ILE A 215 -0.19 1.68 30.31
N LEU A 216 0.71 2.50 29.74
CA LEU A 216 1.10 3.75 30.37
C LEU A 216 -0.05 4.78 30.33
N PRO A 217 -0.19 5.62 31.38
CA PRO A 217 -1.16 6.71 31.38
C PRO A 217 -0.97 7.63 30.16
N ARG A 218 -2.06 8.19 29.61
CA ARG A 218 -2.04 9.10 28.44
C ARG A 218 -1.00 10.23 28.50
N ARG A 219 -0.53 10.61 29.69
CA ARG A 219 0.53 11.62 29.88
C ARG A 219 1.92 11.12 29.46
N TYR A 220 2.22 9.84 29.69
CA TYR A 220 3.51 9.22 29.35
C TYR A 220 3.45 8.42 28.04
N GLY A 221 2.29 7.82 27.71
CA GLY A 221 2.09 7.08 26.45
C GLY A 221 2.26 7.94 25.18
N LYS A 222 2.17 9.27 25.29
CA LYS A 222 2.44 10.21 24.17
C LYS A 222 3.91 10.29 23.77
N TYR A 223 4.84 9.93 24.66
CA TYR A 223 6.28 10.00 24.39
C TYR A 223 6.86 8.67 23.93
N VAL A 224 6.06 7.59 23.92
CA VAL A 224 6.54 6.28 23.50
C VAL A 224 6.66 6.28 21.96
N PRO A 225 7.86 5.98 21.41
CA PRO A 225 8.05 5.98 19.98
C PRO A 225 7.24 4.86 19.33
N LEU A 226 6.73 5.16 18.14
CA LEU A 226 5.95 4.24 17.32
C LEU A 226 6.89 3.39 16.45
N PRO A 227 7.05 2.08 16.72
CA PRO A 227 8.00 1.25 15.98
C PRO A 227 7.71 1.20 14.48
N MET A 228 6.43 1.23 14.09
CA MET A 228 6.01 1.29 12.68
C MET A 228 6.48 2.58 11.98
N ALA A 229 6.35 3.74 12.63
CA ALA A 229 6.80 5.01 12.07
C ALA A 229 8.33 5.05 11.96
N MET A 230 9.04 4.48 12.94
CA MET A 230 10.50 4.36 12.91
C MET A 230 11.00 3.48 11.76
N ALA A 231 10.24 2.48 11.34
CA ALA A 231 10.64 1.54 10.29
C ALA A 231 10.55 2.12 8.86
N VAL A 232 9.69 3.13 8.62
CA VAL A 232 9.44 3.66 7.26
C VAL A 232 10.70 4.25 6.61
N PRO A 233 11.49 5.12 7.27
CA PRO A 233 12.69 5.70 6.65
C PRO A 233 13.77 4.68 6.33
N PHE A 234 13.86 3.57 7.07
CA PHE A 234 14.79 2.48 6.75
C PHE A 234 14.46 1.78 5.42
N LEU A 235 13.22 1.87 4.95
CA LEU A 235 12.77 1.26 3.70
C LEU A 235 12.79 2.24 2.52
N VAL A 236 12.39 3.50 2.75
CA VAL A 236 12.24 4.52 1.69
C VAL A 236 13.53 5.31 1.47
N GLY A 237 14.25 5.61 2.55
CA GLY A 237 15.45 6.44 2.53
C GLY A 237 15.47 7.48 3.66
N GLY A 238 16.67 7.95 4.02
CA GLY A 238 16.86 8.90 5.12
C GLY A 238 16.25 10.29 4.89
N SER A 239 16.04 10.70 3.63
CA SER A 239 15.35 11.96 3.30
C SER A 239 13.94 11.99 3.90
N PHE A 240 13.22 10.87 3.85
CA PHE A 240 11.88 10.76 4.41
C PHE A 240 11.84 11.01 5.93
N ALA A 241 12.90 10.61 6.66
CA ALA A 241 12.99 10.93 8.09
C ALA A 241 13.11 12.43 8.35
N ILE A 242 13.89 13.14 7.53
CA ILE A 242 14.07 14.59 7.63
C ILE A 242 12.74 15.30 7.37
N ASP A 243 12.03 14.90 6.31
CA ASP A 243 10.73 15.47 5.95
C ASP A 243 9.69 15.27 7.07
N MET A 244 9.64 14.06 7.65
CA MET A 244 8.77 13.77 8.80
C MET A 244 9.13 14.62 10.03
N CYS A 245 10.42 14.82 10.31
CA CYS A 245 10.87 15.66 11.43
C CYS A 245 10.45 17.12 11.24
N ILE A 246 10.65 17.68 10.04
CA ILE A 246 10.25 19.05 9.71
C ILE A 246 8.73 19.19 9.80
N GLY A 247 7.97 18.29 9.18
CA GLY A 247 6.52 18.28 9.24
C GLY A 247 5.98 18.20 10.68
N SER A 248 6.55 17.31 11.50
CA SER A 248 6.19 17.18 12.91
C SER A 248 6.49 18.45 13.71
N PHE A 249 7.62 19.12 13.43
CA PHE A 249 7.98 20.37 14.07
C PHE A 249 6.99 21.50 13.73
N VAL A 250 6.61 21.63 12.45
CA VAL A 250 5.61 22.61 12.00
C VAL A 250 4.27 22.36 12.71
N VAL A 251 3.80 21.12 12.74
CA VAL A 251 2.55 20.75 13.45
C VAL A 251 2.66 21.06 14.95
N PHE A 252 3.80 20.76 15.58
CA PHE A 252 4.01 21.05 17.00
C PHE A 252 3.95 22.55 17.31
N VAL A 253 4.57 23.40 16.49
CA VAL A 253 4.48 24.86 16.64
C VAL A 253 3.05 25.34 16.45
N TRP A 254 2.35 24.83 15.43
CA TRP A 254 0.96 25.19 15.16
C TRP A 254 0.02 24.79 16.30
N GLU A 255 0.14 23.58 16.82
CA GLU A 255 -0.64 23.12 17.99
C GLU A 255 -0.38 23.97 19.23
N LYS A 256 0.85 24.47 19.41
CA LYS A 256 1.20 25.34 20.53
C LYS A 256 0.58 26.73 20.40
N MET A 257 0.40 27.23 19.17
CA MET A 257 -0.24 28.51 18.88
C MET A 257 -1.77 28.42 18.94
N ASN A 258 -2.38 27.48 18.22
CA ASN A 258 -3.83 27.34 18.14
C ASN A 258 -4.31 25.89 17.94
N LYS A 259 -4.62 25.21 19.05
CA LYS A 259 -5.02 23.78 19.06
C LYS A 259 -6.29 23.49 18.25
N LYS A 260 -7.29 24.37 18.32
CA LYS A 260 -8.60 24.12 17.67
C LYS A 260 -8.49 24.20 16.15
N GLU A 261 -7.70 25.17 15.68
CA GLU A 261 -7.45 25.38 14.26
C GLU A 261 -6.54 24.29 13.68
N ALA A 262 -5.46 23.96 14.40
CA ALA A 262 -4.54 22.90 14.00
C ALA A 262 -5.25 21.55 13.78
N ALA A 263 -6.19 21.19 14.66
CA ALA A 263 -6.93 19.93 14.57
C ALA A 263 -7.72 19.77 13.25
N ILE A 264 -8.14 20.87 12.63
CA ILE A 264 -8.98 20.85 11.41
C ILE A 264 -8.11 21.14 10.17
N GLN A 265 -7.16 22.06 10.26
CA GLN A 265 -6.38 22.52 9.11
C GLN A 265 -5.15 21.66 8.81
N VAL A 266 -4.54 21.00 9.81
CA VAL A 266 -3.34 20.18 9.60
C VAL A 266 -3.58 19.08 8.54
N PRO A 267 -4.68 18.30 8.59
CA PRO A 267 -4.96 17.33 7.53
C PRO A 267 -5.07 17.94 6.12
N ALA A 268 -5.66 19.13 6.01
CA ALA A 268 -5.83 19.83 4.74
C ALA A 268 -4.50 20.39 4.19
N VAL A 269 -3.66 20.95 5.06
CA VAL A 269 -2.31 21.42 4.66
C VAL A 269 -1.42 20.24 4.30
N ALA A 270 -1.45 19.17 5.09
CA ALA A 270 -0.68 17.96 4.82
C ALA A 270 -1.07 17.32 3.47
N SER A 271 -2.37 17.20 3.18
CA SER A 271 -2.82 16.69 1.88
C SER A 271 -2.42 17.62 0.72
N GLY A 272 -2.46 18.93 0.93
CA GLY A 272 -1.96 19.92 -0.04
C GLY A 272 -0.47 19.78 -0.33
N LEU A 273 0.37 19.56 0.69
CA LEU A 273 1.80 19.34 0.53
C LEU A 273 2.11 18.02 -0.21
N ILE A 274 1.40 16.93 0.13
CA ILE A 274 1.53 15.65 -0.57
C ILE A 274 1.11 15.79 -2.04
N CYS A 275 0.00 16.49 -2.31
CA CYS A 275 -0.45 16.77 -3.66
C CYS A 275 0.56 17.64 -4.43
N GLY A 276 1.13 18.65 -3.78
CA GLY A 276 2.15 19.53 -4.35
C GLY A 276 3.42 18.77 -4.76
N ASP A 277 3.89 17.85 -3.92
CA ASP A 277 5.00 16.95 -4.26
C ASP A 277 4.66 16.11 -5.50
N GLY A 278 3.44 15.53 -5.53
CA GLY A 278 2.93 14.80 -6.69
C GLY A 278 2.88 15.64 -7.98
N ILE A 279 2.53 16.91 -7.90
CA ILE A 279 2.54 17.84 -9.05
C ILE A 279 3.98 18.07 -9.53
N TRP A 280 4.96 18.17 -8.62
CA TRP A 280 6.37 18.37 -8.97
C TRP A 280 7.01 17.15 -9.65
N VAL A 281 6.47 15.96 -9.42
CA VAL A 281 6.88 14.74 -10.15
C VAL A 281 6.66 14.90 -11.66
N PHE A 282 5.64 15.63 -12.11
CA PHE A 282 5.34 15.77 -13.54
C PHE A 282 6.41 16.58 -14.31
N PRO A 283 6.75 17.82 -13.92
CA PRO A 283 7.85 18.56 -14.55
C PRO A 283 9.20 17.86 -14.44
N SER A 284 9.51 17.29 -13.27
CA SER A 284 10.77 16.56 -13.08
C SER A 284 10.87 15.33 -13.99
N SER A 285 9.76 14.61 -14.19
CA SER A 285 9.68 13.51 -15.17
C SER A 285 9.88 14.00 -16.60
N LEU A 286 9.30 15.14 -16.98
CA LEU A 286 9.48 15.73 -18.31
C LEU A 286 10.94 16.16 -18.56
N LEU A 287 11.57 16.80 -17.56
CA LEU A 287 12.99 17.18 -17.60
C LEU A 287 13.89 15.94 -17.70
N ALA A 288 13.58 14.89 -16.94
CA ALA A 288 14.30 13.64 -17.00
C ALA A 288 14.16 12.97 -18.39
N LEU A 289 12.96 12.97 -18.98
CA LEU A 289 12.72 12.46 -20.34
C LEU A 289 13.46 13.27 -21.40
N ALA A 290 13.57 14.58 -21.21
CA ALA A 290 14.36 15.47 -22.06
C ALA A 290 15.89 15.30 -21.87
N LYS A 291 16.33 14.40 -20.97
CA LYS A 291 17.74 14.18 -20.59
C LYS A 291 18.46 15.47 -20.16
N ILE A 292 17.71 16.43 -19.62
CA ILE A 292 18.27 17.65 -19.07
C ILE A 292 18.92 17.28 -17.74
N ASN A 293 20.24 17.30 -17.70
CA ASN A 293 20.97 17.05 -16.46
C ASN A 293 20.64 18.16 -15.45
N PRO A 294 20.39 17.82 -14.17
CA PRO A 294 20.21 18.83 -13.15
C PRO A 294 21.46 19.74 -13.11
N PRO A 295 21.30 21.07 -13.09
CA PRO A 295 22.42 22.01 -13.14
C PRO A 295 23.33 21.91 -11.91
N ILE A 296 22.88 21.23 -10.85
CA ILE A 296 23.63 21.00 -9.62
C ILE A 296 23.50 19.52 -9.23
N CYS A 297 24.59 18.77 -9.40
CA CYS A 297 24.74 17.44 -8.79
C CYS A 297 25.37 17.61 -7.40
N MET A 298 24.56 17.65 -6.33
CA MET A 298 25.12 17.47 -4.98
C MET A 298 25.42 15.99 -4.75
N LYS A 299 26.69 15.63 -4.91
CA LYS A 299 27.21 14.32 -4.53
C LYS A 299 27.76 14.45 -3.11
N PHE A 300 27.06 13.89 -2.12
CA PHE A 300 27.62 13.73 -0.78
C PHE A 300 28.60 12.55 -0.83
N THR A 301 29.87 12.84 -1.11
CA THR A 301 30.95 11.86 -0.94
C THR A 301 31.12 11.57 0.55
N PRO A 302 31.39 10.31 0.95
CA PRO A 302 31.80 10.03 2.32
C PRO A 302 33.06 10.86 2.60
N ALA A 303 33.12 11.53 3.75
CA ALA A 303 34.38 12.10 4.22
C ALA A 303 35.37 10.93 4.39
N SER A 304 36.46 11.00 3.62
CA SER A 304 37.63 10.13 3.67
C SER A 304 38.18 9.96 5.08
#